data_AF-A0A954ITI2-F1
#
_entry.id   AF-A0A954ITI2-F1
#
_cell.length_a   1.000
_cell.length_b   1.000
_cell.length_c   1.000
_cell.angle_alpha   90.00
_cell.angle_beta   90.00
_cell.angle_gamma   90.00
#
_symmetry.space_group_name_H-M   'P 1'
#
loop_
_entity.id
_entity.type
_entity.pdbx_description
1 polymer ?
#
loop_
_entity_poly.entity_id
_entity_poly.type
_entity_poly.pdbx_seq_one_letter_code
_entity_poly.pdbx_strand_id
1 'polypeptide(L)'
;MSQEGAYYERRLPVYLVVDTSGSMAGEPIAALEMGLKMLLSDLVCDPQALDTVWLSLITFDSEAEQLVPLTQMDEFQTPHLEAHGTTALGDALELLMSRLDEEVRKVTEEQKGDWRPMVFLFTDGTPTDDWEDLAEEFRRKDEAMLIGCAAGPEADDGVLKKLTGTVLRLQDTQPGTLGA
;
A
#
# COMPACT_ATOMS: atom_id res chain seq x y z
N MET A 1 -5.79 42.98 -9.73
CA MET A 1 -4.77 41.93 -9.82
C MET A 1 -4.93 41.10 -8.57
N SER A 2 -5.84 40.13 -8.63
CA SER A 2 -6.10 39.21 -7.54
C SER A 2 -4.98 38.17 -7.56
N GLN A 3 -4.21 38.06 -6.48
CA GLN A 3 -3.31 36.94 -6.30
C GLN A 3 -4.19 35.72 -6.03
N GLU A 4 -4.39 34.88 -7.04
CA GLU A 4 -4.77 33.48 -6.86
C GLU A 4 -3.60 32.82 -6.13
N GLY A 5 -3.69 32.76 -4.80
CA GLY A 5 -2.85 31.85 -4.04
C GLY A 5 -3.23 30.44 -4.50
N ALA A 6 -2.31 29.73 -5.14
CA ALA A 6 -2.50 28.33 -5.44
C ALA A 6 -2.86 27.62 -4.13
N TYR A 7 -4.12 27.21 -4.00
CA TYR A 7 -4.53 26.32 -2.94
C TYR A 7 -3.86 24.99 -3.27
N TYR A 8 -2.65 24.78 -2.74
CA TYR A 8 -2.03 23.47 -2.80
C TYR A 8 -2.83 22.57 -1.87
N GLU A 9 -3.76 21.83 -2.46
CA GLU A 9 -4.51 20.81 -1.76
C GLU A 9 -3.54 19.77 -1.21
N ARG A 10 -3.75 19.44 0.05
CA ARG A 10 -2.86 18.57 0.81
C ARG A 10 -3.04 17.15 0.28
N ARG A 11 -1.96 16.53 -0.22
CA ARG A 11 -2.01 15.18 -0.78
C ARG A 11 -2.18 14.15 0.32
N LEU A 12 -2.88 13.06 0.03
CA LEU A 12 -2.95 11.84 0.84
C LEU A 12 -2.13 10.76 0.11
N PRO A 13 -0.88 10.51 0.55
CA PRO A 13 -0.07 9.42 0.00
C PRO A 13 -0.59 8.07 0.48
N VAL A 14 -0.79 7.15 -0.45
CA VAL A 14 -1.22 5.78 -0.20
C VAL A 14 -0.22 4.84 -0.86
N TYR A 15 0.45 4.02 -0.06
CA TYR A 15 1.39 3.03 -0.51
C TYR A 15 0.74 1.65 -0.47
N LEU A 16 0.70 0.99 -1.62
CA LEU A 16 0.29 -0.40 -1.77
C LEU A 16 1.56 -1.23 -1.78
N VAL A 17 1.79 -2.01 -0.72
CA VAL A 17 2.94 -2.90 -0.59
C VAL A 17 2.42 -4.32 -0.76
N VAL A 18 2.79 -4.95 -1.86
CA VAL A 18 2.14 -6.16 -2.35
C VAL A 18 3.13 -7.30 -2.40
N ASP A 19 2.82 -8.37 -1.67
CA ASP A 19 3.52 -9.63 -1.76
C ASP A 19 3.24 -10.27 -3.13
N THR A 20 4.30 -10.51 -3.90
CA THR A 20 4.29 -11.24 -5.16
C THR A 20 5.04 -12.55 -5.04
N SER A 21 5.19 -13.08 -3.82
CA SER A 21 5.84 -14.38 -3.57
C SER A 21 5.07 -15.55 -4.18
N GLY A 22 5.73 -16.70 -4.30
CA GLY A 22 5.11 -17.90 -4.89
C GLY A 22 3.85 -18.40 -4.18
N SER A 23 3.63 -18.07 -2.90
CA SER A 23 2.39 -18.43 -2.18
C SER A 23 1.18 -17.66 -2.70
N MET A 24 1.38 -16.42 -3.15
CA MET A 24 0.32 -15.56 -3.68
C MET A 24 -0.22 -16.01 -5.05
N ALA A 25 0.38 -17.04 -5.66
CA ALA A 25 0.00 -17.55 -6.97
C ALA A 25 -1.44 -18.07 -7.01
N GLY A 26 -2.17 -17.70 -8.07
CA GLY A 26 -3.55 -18.15 -8.29
C GLY A 26 -4.57 -17.19 -7.68
N GLU A 27 -5.35 -17.67 -6.72
CA GLU A 27 -6.49 -16.91 -6.16
C GLU A 27 -6.08 -15.63 -5.39
N PRO A 28 -5.02 -15.61 -4.55
CA PRO A 28 -4.66 -14.43 -3.77
C PRO A 28 -4.29 -13.21 -4.63
N ILE A 29 -3.40 -13.38 -5.61
CA ILE A 29 -2.98 -12.30 -6.52
C ILE A 29 -4.12 -11.83 -7.42
N ALA A 30 -5.00 -12.74 -7.89
CA ALA A 30 -6.16 -12.38 -8.69
C ALA A 30 -7.19 -11.57 -7.87
N ALA A 31 -7.45 -11.99 -6.63
CA ALA A 31 -8.31 -11.25 -5.71
C ALA A 31 -7.74 -9.87 -5.39
N LEU A 32 -6.42 -9.75 -5.24
CA LEU A 32 -5.75 -8.48 -5.03
C LEU A 32 -5.87 -7.54 -6.25
N GLU A 33 -5.57 -8.02 -7.46
CA GLU A 33 -5.73 -7.23 -8.69
C GLU A 33 -7.19 -6.76 -8.84
N MET A 34 -8.16 -7.61 -8.54
CA MET A 34 -9.58 -7.26 -8.60
C MET A 34 -9.97 -6.24 -7.52
N GLY A 35 -9.50 -6.43 -6.29
CA GLY A 35 -9.73 -5.49 -5.19
C GLY A 35 -9.13 -4.11 -5.46
N LEU A 36 -7.93 -4.06 -6.04
CA LEU A 36 -7.30 -2.80 -6.44
C LEU A 36 -8.10 -2.11 -7.56
N LYS A 37 -8.53 -2.86 -8.58
CA LYS A 37 -9.39 -2.31 -9.66
C LYS A 37 -10.71 -1.74 -9.12
N MET A 38 -11.33 -2.42 -8.14
CA MET A 38 -12.55 -1.94 -7.50
C MET A 38 -12.30 -0.67 -6.69
N LEU A 39 -11.25 -0.66 -5.85
CA LEU A 39 -10.86 0.52 -5.06
C LEU A 39 -10.61 1.73 -5.97
N LEU A 40 -9.85 1.54 -7.05
CA LEU A 40 -9.59 2.60 -8.01
C LEU A 40 -10.89 3.09 -8.67
N SER A 41 -11.78 2.17 -9.05
CA SER A 41 -13.05 2.53 -9.66
C SER A 41 -13.95 3.35 -8.72
N ASP A 42 -14.00 2.98 -7.44
CA ASP A 42 -14.75 3.71 -6.42
C ASP A 42 -14.18 5.11 -6.16
N LEU A 43 -12.85 5.22 -6.10
CA LEU A 43 -12.16 6.50 -5.89
C LEU A 43 -12.31 7.44 -7.11
N VAL A 44 -12.40 6.91 -8.34
CA VAL A 44 -12.65 7.73 -9.55
C VAL A 44 -14.04 8.37 -9.49
N CYS A 45 -14.99 7.75 -8.80
CA CYS A 45 -16.32 8.32 -8.60
C CYS A 45 -16.38 9.39 -7.50
N ASP A 46 -15.31 9.60 -6.72
CA ASP A 46 -15.21 10.65 -5.70
C ASP A 46 -14.30 11.80 -6.17
N PRO A 47 -14.87 12.95 -6.59
CA PRO A 47 -14.09 14.10 -7.06
C PRO A 47 -13.07 14.62 -6.05
N GLN A 48 -13.34 14.52 -4.75
CA GLN A 48 -12.41 14.98 -3.71
C GLN A 48 -11.23 14.02 -3.54
N ALA A 49 -11.46 12.72 -3.75
CA ALA A 49 -10.40 11.72 -3.68
C ALA A 49 -9.45 11.85 -4.88
N LEU A 50 -9.97 12.08 -6.09
CA LEU A 50 -9.18 12.24 -7.32
C LEU A 50 -8.11 13.35 -7.23
N ASP A 51 -8.46 14.48 -6.62
CA ASP A 51 -7.56 15.63 -6.52
C ASP A 51 -6.50 15.48 -5.41
N THR A 52 -6.74 14.60 -4.43
CA THR A 52 -5.93 14.53 -3.22
C THR A 52 -5.18 13.22 -3.04
N VAL A 53 -5.67 12.10 -3.59
CA VAL A 53 -5.05 10.78 -3.41
C VAL A 53 -3.89 10.59 -4.38
N TRP A 54 -2.77 10.16 -3.83
CA TRP A 54 -1.57 9.79 -4.57
C TRP A 54 -1.21 8.35 -4.21
N LEU A 55 -0.97 7.52 -5.22
CA LEU A 55 -0.76 6.08 -5.07
C LEU A 55 0.67 5.72 -5.47
N SER A 56 1.31 4.88 -4.66
CA SER A 56 2.52 4.17 -5.04
C SER A 56 2.29 2.66 -4.90
N LEU A 57 2.88 1.88 -5.80
CA LEU A 57 2.86 0.43 -5.77
C LEU A 57 4.28 -0.10 -5.61
N ILE A 58 4.49 -0.82 -4.51
CA ILE A 58 5.70 -1.57 -4.22
C ILE A 58 5.31 -3.04 -4.24
N THR A 59 6.06 -3.85 -4.97
CA THR A 59 5.95 -5.31 -4.95
C THR A 59 7.17 -5.90 -4.28
N PHE A 60 7.01 -7.06 -3.66
CA PHE A 60 8.15 -7.77 -3.09
C PHE A 60 7.97 -9.27 -3.20
N ASP A 61 9.05 -9.93 -3.59
CA ASP A 61 9.18 -11.38 -3.58
C ASP A 61 10.55 -11.79 -3.02
N SER A 62 11.52 -12.11 -3.87
CA SER A 62 12.93 -12.31 -3.48
C SER A 62 13.64 -10.98 -3.26
N GLU A 63 13.17 -9.92 -3.91
CA GLU A 63 13.63 -8.54 -3.77
C GLU A 63 12.41 -7.61 -3.75
N ALA A 64 12.57 -6.39 -3.25
CA ALA A 64 11.52 -5.37 -3.27
C ALA A 64 11.74 -4.35 -4.40
N GLU A 65 10.68 -4.04 -5.15
CA GLU A 65 10.71 -3.07 -6.25
C GLU A 65 9.50 -2.13 -6.19
N GLN A 66 9.73 -0.85 -6.49
CA GLN A 66 8.64 0.11 -6.67
C GLN A 66 8.23 0.15 -8.15
N LEU A 67 7.16 -0.59 -8.49
CA LEU A 67 6.65 -0.63 -9.86
C LEU A 67 5.99 0.68 -10.30
N VAL A 68 5.36 1.39 -9.36
CA VAL A 68 4.73 2.68 -9.63
C VAL A 68 5.16 3.68 -8.56
N PRO A 69 5.88 4.77 -8.93
CA PRO A 69 6.25 5.82 -8.00
C PRO A 69 5.01 6.53 -7.46
N LEU A 70 5.14 7.35 -6.42
CA LEU A 70 4.00 8.11 -5.89
C LEU A 70 3.39 9.02 -6.96
N THR A 71 2.27 8.57 -7.53
CA THR A 71 1.62 9.11 -8.74
C THR A 71 0.20 9.54 -8.41
N GLN A 72 -0.29 10.58 -9.07
CA GLN A 72 -1.68 11.01 -8.87
C GLN A 72 -2.65 9.91 -9.32
N MET A 73 -3.79 9.81 -8.63
CA MET A 73 -4.73 8.72 -8.80
C MET A 73 -5.30 8.58 -10.22
N ASP A 74 -5.49 9.69 -10.94
CA ASP A 74 -5.98 9.73 -12.33
C ASP A 74 -4.96 9.24 -13.37
N GLU A 75 -3.67 9.30 -13.03
CA GLU A 75 -2.55 8.79 -13.83
C GLU A 75 -2.13 7.36 -13.44
N PHE A 76 -2.61 6.85 -12.30
CA PHE A 76 -2.23 5.55 -11.78
C PHE A 76 -2.76 4.40 -12.64
N GLN A 77 -1.86 3.62 -13.23
CA GLN A 77 -2.18 2.40 -13.96
C GLN A 77 -1.66 1.19 -13.18
N THR A 78 -2.57 0.25 -12.88
CA THR A 78 -2.18 -0.99 -12.21
C THR A 78 -1.37 -1.87 -13.17
N PRO A 79 -0.09 -2.16 -12.88
CA PRO A 79 0.68 -3.12 -13.66
C PRO A 79 0.15 -4.54 -13.45
N HIS A 80 0.47 -5.43 -14.38
CA HIS A 80 0.20 -6.85 -14.17
C HIS A 80 1.13 -7.41 -13.11
N LEU A 81 0.58 -8.17 -12.16
CA LEU A 81 1.34 -8.77 -11.07
C LEU A 81 1.52 -10.27 -11.32
N GLU A 82 2.75 -10.75 -11.21
CA GLU A 82 3.08 -12.18 -11.36
C GLU A 82 3.73 -12.71 -10.08
N ALA A 83 3.17 -13.80 -9.55
CA ALA A 83 3.64 -14.41 -8.31
C ALA A 83 4.83 -15.35 -8.56
N HIS A 84 5.96 -15.10 -7.90
CA HIS A 84 7.19 -15.90 -7.99
C HIS A 84 8.11 -15.65 -6.80
N GLY A 85 9.16 -16.47 -6.62
CA GLY A 85 10.19 -16.20 -5.60
C GLY A 85 9.77 -16.46 -4.15
N THR A 86 10.50 -15.84 -3.21
CA THR A 86 10.31 -15.94 -1.75
C THR A 86 9.58 -14.71 -1.19
N THR A 87 9.61 -14.46 0.12
CA THR A 87 8.87 -13.38 0.79
C THR A 87 9.84 -12.50 1.59
N ALA A 88 10.54 -11.58 0.90
CA ALA A 88 11.52 -10.64 1.46
C ALA A 88 10.82 -9.40 2.03
N LEU A 89 10.21 -9.55 3.21
CA LEU A 89 9.43 -8.49 3.83
C LEU A 89 10.31 -7.37 4.40
N GLY A 90 11.49 -7.70 4.92
CA GLY A 90 12.49 -6.75 5.38
C GLY A 90 12.88 -5.79 4.25
N ASP A 91 13.24 -6.33 3.09
CA ASP A 91 13.57 -5.52 1.91
C ASP A 91 12.41 -4.59 1.52
N ALA A 92 11.17 -5.08 1.60
CA ALA A 92 9.98 -4.27 1.33
C ALA A 92 9.80 -3.12 2.32
N LEU A 93 10.05 -3.36 3.62
CA LEU A 93 9.99 -2.34 4.67
C LEU A 93 11.10 -1.30 4.52
N GLU A 94 12.32 -1.73 4.19
CA GLU A 94 13.45 -0.83 3.95
C GLU A 94 13.15 0.09 2.75
N LEU A 95 12.73 -0.49 1.62
CA LEU A 95 12.35 0.27 0.44
C LEU A 95 11.20 1.23 0.74
N LEU A 96 10.15 0.77 1.42
CA LEU A 96 9.01 1.60 1.82
C LEU A 96 9.47 2.81 2.65
N MET A 97 10.32 2.60 3.66
CA MET A 97 10.83 3.70 4.49
C MET A 97 11.63 4.70 3.65
N SER A 98 12.47 4.23 2.72
CA SER A 98 13.21 5.10 1.79
C SER A 98 12.27 5.94 0.93
N ARG A 99 11.20 5.32 0.38
CA ARG A 99 10.22 6.03 -0.45
C ARG A 99 9.38 7.02 0.33
N LEU A 100 8.98 6.69 1.55
CA LEU A 100 8.31 7.62 2.45
C LEU A 100 9.19 8.86 2.73
N ASP A 101 10.48 8.66 2.99
CA ASP A 101 11.41 9.76 3.25
C ASP A 101 11.67 10.64 2.00
N GLU A 102 11.65 10.04 0.80
CA GLU A 102 11.91 10.73 -0.47
C GLU A 102 10.67 11.46 -1.06
N GLU A 103 9.49 10.85 -0.99
CA GLU A 103 8.31 11.26 -1.77
C GLU A 103 7.26 12.02 -0.96
N VAL A 104 7.21 11.81 0.36
CA VAL A 104 6.23 12.45 1.25
C VAL A 104 6.71 13.83 1.65
N ARG A 105 5.90 14.85 1.36
CA ARG A 105 6.22 16.24 1.70
C ARG A 105 6.05 16.47 3.19
N LYS A 106 7.14 16.74 3.89
CA LYS A 106 7.12 17.16 5.31
C LYS A 106 6.61 18.60 5.42
N VAL A 107 6.00 18.94 6.56
CA VAL A 107 5.50 20.30 6.82
C VAL A 107 6.67 21.27 6.87
N THR A 108 6.56 22.42 6.20
CA THR A 108 7.53 23.51 6.29
C THR A 108 6.84 24.80 6.75
N GLU A 109 7.60 25.87 7.02
CA GLU A 109 7.03 27.18 7.36
C GLU A 109 6.18 27.77 6.22
N GLU A 110 6.44 27.33 4.98
CA GLU A 110 5.87 27.91 3.75
C GLU A 110 4.76 27.05 3.15
N GLN A 111 4.71 25.74 3.44
CA GLN A 111 3.72 24.82 2.88
C GLN A 111 3.18 23.82 3.91
N LYS A 112 1.88 23.52 3.80
CA LYS A 112 1.32 22.36 4.47
C LYS A 112 1.87 21.10 3.78
N GLY A 113 2.61 20.29 4.54
CA GLY A 113 3.06 18.97 4.08
C GLY A 113 1.90 18.01 3.85
N ASP A 114 2.15 16.83 3.32
CA ASP A 114 1.13 15.83 3.01
C ASP A 114 0.36 15.37 4.26
N TRP A 115 -0.83 14.79 4.06
CA TRP A 115 -1.50 14.04 5.11
C TRP A 115 -0.65 12.84 5.52
N ARG A 116 -0.91 12.31 6.72
CA ARG A 116 -0.21 11.12 7.20
C ARG A 116 -0.40 9.99 6.17
N PRO A 117 0.69 9.45 5.59
CA PRO A 117 0.59 8.38 4.61
C PRO A 117 -0.14 7.15 5.15
N MET A 118 -0.87 6.48 4.26
CA MET A 118 -1.47 5.18 4.53
C MET A 118 -0.68 4.11 3.79
N VAL A 119 -0.38 3.00 4.45
CA VAL A 119 0.31 1.86 3.87
C VAL A 119 -0.60 0.64 4.00
N PHE A 120 -0.89 0.00 2.87
CA PHE A 120 -1.59 -1.28 2.84
C PHE A 120 -0.60 -2.37 2.46
N LEU A 121 -0.28 -3.25 3.40
CA LEU A 121 0.60 -4.39 3.20
C LEU A 121 -0.23 -5.63 2.92
N PHE A 122 -0.20 -6.13 1.69
CA PHE A 122 -0.87 -7.36 1.27
C PHE A 122 0.12 -8.51 1.30
N THR A 123 -0.17 -9.55 2.08
CA THR A 123 0.65 -10.77 2.14
C THR A 123 -0.18 -11.94 2.64
N ASP A 124 0.15 -13.14 2.16
CA ASP A 124 -0.38 -14.42 2.63
C ASP A 124 0.65 -15.22 3.43
N GLY A 125 1.87 -14.69 3.57
CA GLY A 125 3.06 -15.48 3.83
C GLY A 125 3.73 -15.25 5.18
N THR A 126 4.68 -16.14 5.46
CA THR A 126 5.68 -15.97 6.50
C THR A 126 6.94 -15.39 5.86
N PRO A 127 7.46 -14.26 6.34
CA PRO A 127 8.69 -13.67 5.81
C PRO A 127 9.85 -14.66 5.85
N THR A 128 10.71 -14.59 4.83
CA THR A 128 11.87 -15.48 4.69
C THR A 128 13.19 -14.84 5.09
N ASP A 129 13.16 -13.57 5.49
CA ASP A 129 14.30 -12.72 5.83
C ASP A 129 14.25 -12.16 7.27
N ASP A 130 15.27 -11.41 7.68
CA ASP A 130 15.38 -10.81 9.02
C ASP A 130 14.61 -9.47 9.10
N TRP A 131 13.28 -9.55 9.08
CA TRP A 131 12.38 -8.39 8.99
C TRP A 131 12.04 -7.72 10.33
N GLU A 132 12.24 -8.38 11.47
CA GLU A 132 11.72 -7.93 12.78
C GLU A 132 12.34 -6.59 13.24
N ASP A 133 13.64 -6.39 13.03
CA ASP A 133 14.35 -5.15 13.37
C ASP A 133 13.84 -3.97 12.51
N LEU A 134 13.61 -4.22 11.22
CA LEU A 134 13.05 -3.24 10.27
C LEU A 134 11.59 -2.90 10.60
N ALA A 135 10.81 -3.88 11.05
CA ALA A 135 9.46 -3.66 11.55
C ALA A 135 9.42 -2.83 12.84
N GLU A 136 10.36 -3.05 13.75
CA GLU A 136 10.53 -2.19 14.93
C GLU A 136 10.93 -0.77 14.54
N GLU A 137 11.86 -0.62 13.60
CA GLU A 137 12.26 0.68 13.08
C GLU A 137 11.09 1.44 12.44
N PHE A 138 10.35 0.79 11.54
CA PHE A 138 9.19 1.38 10.88
C PHE A 138 8.15 1.87 11.90
N ARG A 139 7.82 1.04 12.91
CA ARG A 139 6.90 1.41 13.99
C ARG A 139 7.43 2.57 14.84
N ARG A 140 8.74 2.62 15.09
CA ARG A 140 9.39 3.69 15.86
C ARG A 140 9.38 5.03 15.11
N LYS A 141 9.52 5.01 13.78
CA LYS A 141 9.42 6.23 12.96
C LYS A 141 8.01 6.84 13.02
N ASP A 142 6.96 6.01 13.10
CA ASP A 142 5.54 6.42 13.20
C ASP A 142 5.07 7.34 12.04
N GLU A 143 5.82 7.36 10.93
CA GLU A 143 5.60 8.29 9.81
C GLU A 143 4.36 7.95 8.99
N ALA A 144 3.87 6.70 9.04
CA ALA A 144 2.72 6.25 8.27
C ALA A 144 1.78 5.33 9.08
N MET A 145 0.51 5.31 8.69
CA MET A 145 -0.46 4.33 9.20
C MET A 145 -0.37 3.05 8.38
N LEU A 146 0.08 1.96 9.00
CA LEU A 146 0.15 0.64 8.36
C LEU A 146 -1.11 -0.19 8.63
N ILE A 147 -1.67 -0.76 7.59
CA ILE A 147 -2.80 -1.70 7.60
C ILE A 147 -2.33 -3.00 6.96
N GLY A 148 -2.39 -4.09 7.72
CA GLY A 148 -2.04 -5.42 7.24
C GLY A 148 -3.25 -6.06 6.57
N CYS A 149 -3.08 -6.58 5.37
CA CYS A 149 -4.10 -7.23 4.57
C CYS A 149 -3.70 -8.69 4.35
N ALA A 150 -4.24 -9.58 5.17
CA ALA A 150 -4.07 -11.02 5.04
C ALA A 150 -4.81 -11.51 3.80
N ALA A 151 -4.07 -12.03 2.82
CA ALA A 151 -4.61 -12.55 1.56
C ALA A 151 -4.78 -14.08 1.63
N GLY A 152 -5.98 -14.58 1.37
CA GLY A 152 -6.24 -16.02 1.34
C GLY A 152 -6.41 -16.68 2.72
N PRO A 153 -6.82 -17.96 2.73
CA PRO A 153 -7.19 -18.68 3.96
C PRO A 153 -5.98 -19.05 4.83
N GLU A 154 -4.81 -19.21 4.23
CA GLU A 154 -3.58 -19.65 4.90
C GLU A 154 -2.73 -18.49 5.46
N ALA A 155 -3.18 -17.25 5.27
CA ALA A 155 -2.48 -16.06 5.76
C ALA A 155 -2.21 -16.08 7.27
N ASP A 156 -0.95 -15.84 7.64
CA ASP A 156 -0.52 -15.73 9.03
C ASP A 156 -0.72 -14.30 9.57
N ASP A 157 -1.84 -14.11 10.27
CA ASP A 157 -2.11 -12.85 10.99
C ASP A 157 -1.04 -12.51 12.04
N GLY A 158 -0.26 -13.49 12.52
CA GLY A 158 0.75 -13.30 13.55
C GLY A 158 1.86 -12.34 13.11
N VAL A 159 2.32 -12.47 11.88
CA VAL A 159 3.31 -11.56 11.26
C VAL A 159 2.71 -10.16 11.13
N LEU A 160 1.50 -10.05 10.56
CA LEU A 160 0.82 -8.77 10.39
C LEU A 160 0.54 -8.06 11.73
N LYS A 161 0.19 -8.81 12.78
CA LYS A 161 -0.06 -8.27 14.13
C LYS A 161 1.20 -7.75 14.81
N LYS A 162 2.38 -8.28 14.46
CA LYS A 162 3.66 -7.73 14.92
C LYS A 162 3.96 -6.39 14.24
N LEU A 163 3.53 -6.19 13.00
CA LEU A 163 3.73 -4.96 12.22
C LEU A 163 2.73 -3.86 12.57
N THR A 164 1.46 -4.23 12.73
CA THR A 164 0.38 -3.27 12.95
C THR A 164 -0.74 -3.82 13.85
N GLY A 165 -1.41 -2.92 14.56
CA GLY A 165 -2.62 -3.24 15.32
C GLY A 165 -3.87 -3.41 14.45
N THR A 166 -3.81 -3.07 13.16
CA THR A 166 -4.95 -3.13 12.23
C THR A 166 -4.69 -4.18 11.16
N VAL A 167 -5.39 -5.31 11.25
CA VAL A 167 -5.33 -6.40 10.26
C VAL A 167 -6.71 -6.61 9.65
N LEU A 168 -6.77 -6.58 8.32
CA LEU A 168 -7.91 -6.92 7.50
C LEU A 168 -7.65 -8.27 6.82
N ARG A 169 -8.67 -9.11 6.71
CA ARG A 169 -8.61 -10.33 5.90
C ARG A 169 -9.36 -10.09 4.61
N LEU A 170 -8.69 -10.30 3.49
CA LEU A 170 -9.32 -10.37 2.18
C LEU A 170 -10.03 -11.72 2.09
N GLN A 171 -11.32 -11.72 2.40
CA GLN A 171 -12.17 -12.89 2.16
C GLN A 171 -12.57 -12.89 0.68
N ASP A 172 -12.71 -14.07 0.09
CA ASP A 172 -13.27 -14.25 -1.25
C ASP A 172 -14.54 -13.41 -1.38
N THR A 173 -14.44 -12.27 -2.05
CA THR A 173 -15.61 -11.59 -2.58
C THR A 173 -16.12 -12.48 -3.70
N GLN A 174 -16.97 -13.45 -3.35
CA GLN A 174 -17.89 -14.01 -4.32
C GLN A 174 -18.64 -12.83 -4.93
N PRO A 175 -18.59 -12.63 -6.26
CA PRO A 175 -19.42 -11.62 -6.90
C PRO A 175 -20.88 -12.11 -6.81
N GLY A 176 -21.58 -11.80 -5.71
CA GLY A 176 -22.93 -12.34 -5.54
C GLY A 176 -23.66 -12.14 -4.22
N THR A 177 -23.20 -11.35 -3.24
CA THR A 177 -24.02 -11.14 -2.02
C THR A 177 -24.04 -9.69 -1.55
N LEU A 178 -24.47 -8.81 -2.45
CA LEU A 178 -25.21 -7.60 -2.09
C LEU A 178 -26.56 -7.69 -2.80
N GLY A 179 -27.53 -8.27 -2.10
CA GLY A 179 -28.88 -8.45 -2.63
C GLY A 179 -29.83 -9.05 -1.62
N ALA A 180 -30.54 -8.16 -0.93
CA ALA A 180 -31.72 -8.34 -0.07
C ALA A 180 -31.50 -8.76 1.40
#